data_AF-A0A1T0C9T8-F1
#
_entry.id   AF-A0A1T0C9T8-F1
#
_cell.length_a   1.000
_cell.length_b   1.000
_cell.length_c   1.000
_cell.angle_alpha   90.00
_cell.angle_beta   90.00
_cell.angle_gamma   90.00
#
_symmetry.space_group_name_H-M   'P 1'
#
loop_
_entity.id
_entity.type
_entity.pdbx_description
1 polymer ?
#
loop_
_entity_poly.entity_id
_entity_poly.type
_entity_poly.pdbx_seq_one_letter_code
_entity_poly.pdbx_strand_id
1 'polypeptide(L)'
;MKKLLLLLITPLFFFMPLVVANIAVPDRPLNGIYDPNGYLTTSVAETLESMNSGSETQVGIYIVDTLDGSSIEEVANEVARKWKVGKQDSNSGILIAIAIKDRKFRIETSNEAAIWLTDSMASSLLNDSKPYMKEGKYTDALNKILVGISKAESRKAEIINKKENNRLPKSYEKSLKNNEGFSKYFDYIPFPILFYLLFFLLLSLATWIKYLKRCRFSKYEYQGKGKLYPDFPDFVPNDTWTEERKSDYKKNKRLIRSQYQYEGFNKLYPDSKGFLPNDTWTTLLIEAYYAEVERKHLDRLNRSQYSYNGKGKLYPNDKDFVRNASWTSELTKSYYASQRVQSSSYGRSDLYDSGSSSSSWSSDDWGGGGFDGGGSSDSW
;
A
#
# COMPACT_ATOMS: atom_id res chain seq x y z
N MET A 1 5.15 3.19 37.62
CA MET A 1 6.22 3.30 36.60
C MET A 1 6.36 2.05 35.73
N LYS A 2 6.41 0.82 36.29
CA LYS A 2 6.49 -0.43 35.50
C LYS A 2 5.35 -0.65 34.47
N LYS A 3 4.10 -0.26 34.81
CA LYS A 3 2.95 -0.36 33.89
C LYS A 3 2.93 0.69 32.78
N LEU A 4 3.62 1.82 32.97
CA LEU A 4 3.74 2.88 31.96
C LEU A 4 4.84 2.54 30.94
N LEU A 5 5.89 1.84 31.39
CA LEU A 5 6.97 1.32 30.53
C LEU A 5 6.43 0.26 29.56
N LEU A 6 5.53 -0.61 30.01
CA LEU A 6 4.93 -1.67 29.18
C LEU A 6 4.06 -1.11 28.03
N LEU A 7 3.41 0.04 28.25
CA LEU A 7 2.54 0.72 27.28
C LEU A 7 3.35 1.50 26.22
N LEU A 8 4.63 1.76 26.50
CA LEU A 8 5.55 2.44 25.59
C LEU A 8 6.32 1.46 24.69
N ILE A 9 6.44 0.18 25.10
CA ILE A 9 7.14 -0.88 24.38
C ILE A 9 6.21 -1.64 23.41
N THR A 10 4.90 -1.70 23.69
CA THR A 10 3.90 -2.35 22.82
C THR A 10 3.83 -1.82 21.38
N PRO A 11 3.92 -0.51 21.09
CA PRO A 11 3.98 -0.05 19.70
C PRO A 11 5.31 -0.38 19.01
N LEU A 12 6.39 -0.64 19.77
CA LEU A 12 7.71 -0.96 19.21
C LEU A 12 7.76 -2.37 18.60
N PHE A 13 6.94 -3.30 19.10
CA PHE A 13 6.79 -4.65 18.53
C PHE A 13 5.99 -4.67 17.21
N PHE A 14 5.19 -3.64 16.92
CA PHE A 14 4.33 -3.58 15.74
C PHE A 14 5.04 -3.04 14.49
N PHE A 15 6.21 -2.43 14.65
CA PHE A 15 7.04 -1.92 13.56
C PHE A 15 8.23 -2.81 13.21
N MET A 16 8.38 -3.99 13.83
CA MET A 16 9.35 -4.95 13.31
C MET A 16 8.85 -5.45 11.96
N PRO A 17 9.62 -5.23 10.87
CA PRO A 17 9.28 -5.86 9.60
C PRO A 17 9.23 -7.36 9.83
N LEU A 18 8.18 -8.00 9.31
CA LEU A 18 8.12 -9.45 9.25
C LEU A 18 9.33 -9.87 8.40
N VAL A 19 10.38 -10.35 9.06
CA VAL A 19 11.50 -10.98 8.35
C VAL A 19 10.94 -12.29 7.85
N VAL A 20 10.37 -12.27 6.65
CA VAL A 20 10.07 -13.48 5.92
C VAL A 20 11.42 -14.07 5.57
N ALA A 21 11.76 -15.21 6.20
CA ALA A 21 12.92 -15.97 5.79
C ALA A 21 12.70 -16.36 4.33
N ASN A 22 13.49 -15.77 3.43
CA ASN A 22 13.42 -16.10 2.01
C ASN A 22 14.10 -17.46 1.86
N ILE A 23 13.31 -18.52 1.62
CA ILE A 23 13.84 -19.87 1.43
C ILE A 23 14.65 -19.84 0.12
N ALA A 24 15.96 -20.00 0.23
CA ALA A 24 16.85 -20.02 -0.91
C ALA A 24 16.70 -21.35 -1.66
N VAL A 25 15.66 -21.47 -2.50
CA VAL A 25 15.43 -22.66 -3.32
C VAL A 25 16.51 -22.73 -4.41
N PRO A 26 17.26 -23.83 -4.55
CA PRO A 26 18.27 -23.99 -5.60
C PRO A 26 17.63 -24.11 -6.98
N ASP A 27 18.42 -23.90 -8.04
CA ASP A 27 17.95 -24.15 -9.40
C ASP A 27 17.82 -25.65 -9.67
N ARG A 28 16.88 -26.02 -10.52
CA ARG A 28 16.53 -27.40 -10.80
C ARG A 28 17.67 -28.13 -11.52
N PRO A 29 18.19 -29.25 -10.97
CA PRO A 29 19.16 -30.09 -11.68
C PRO A 29 18.55 -30.79 -12.91
N LEU A 30 19.36 -31.02 -13.95
CA LEU A 30 18.92 -31.65 -15.21
C LEU A 30 18.35 -33.05 -15.00
N ASN A 31 18.96 -33.83 -14.10
CA ASN A 31 18.49 -35.17 -13.74
C ASN A 31 17.27 -35.17 -12.79
N GLY A 32 16.80 -33.99 -12.36
CA GLY A 32 15.67 -33.84 -11.44
C GLY A 32 15.97 -34.22 -9.99
N ILE A 33 17.24 -34.40 -9.62
CA ILE A 33 17.67 -34.75 -8.26
C ILE A 33 18.62 -33.68 -7.73
N TYR A 34 18.20 -32.99 -6.67
CA TYR A 34 19.08 -32.12 -5.89
C TYR A 34 19.53 -32.83 -4.62
N ASP A 35 20.78 -33.29 -4.60
CA ASP A 35 21.42 -33.94 -3.46
C ASP A 35 22.86 -33.42 -3.29
N PRO A 36 23.05 -32.26 -2.62
CA PRO A 36 24.36 -31.64 -2.48
C PRO A 36 25.31 -32.43 -1.56
N ASN A 37 24.78 -33.33 -0.72
CA ASN A 37 25.54 -34.05 0.30
C ASN A 37 25.76 -35.54 -0.03
N GLY A 38 25.26 -36.02 -1.17
CA GLY A 38 25.54 -37.36 -1.69
C GLY A 38 24.91 -38.48 -0.86
N TYR A 39 23.68 -38.28 -0.39
CA TYR A 39 22.89 -39.30 0.32
C TYR A 39 22.39 -40.43 -0.60
N LEU A 40 22.27 -40.15 -1.89
CA LEU A 40 21.69 -41.07 -2.87
C LEU A 40 22.78 -41.71 -3.73
N THR A 41 22.59 -42.98 -4.07
CA THR A 41 23.42 -43.68 -5.05
C THR A 41 22.89 -43.45 -6.48
N THR A 42 23.72 -43.75 -7.48
CA THR A 42 23.36 -43.64 -8.90
C THR A 42 22.10 -44.43 -9.28
N SER A 43 21.76 -45.50 -8.55
CA SER A 43 20.56 -46.31 -8.85
C SER A 43 19.25 -45.52 -8.74
N VAL A 44 19.18 -44.49 -7.88
CA VAL A 44 17.99 -43.64 -7.78
C VAL A 44 17.85 -42.77 -9.03
N ALA A 45 18.96 -42.23 -9.52
CA ALA A 45 18.97 -41.41 -10.73
C ALA A 45 18.48 -42.20 -11.95
N GLU A 46 18.97 -43.43 -12.13
CA GLU A 46 18.55 -44.33 -13.21
C GLU A 46 17.06 -44.69 -13.10
N THR A 47 16.59 -44.99 -11.87
CA THR A 47 15.17 -45.32 -11.62
C THR A 47 14.27 -44.12 -11.93
N LEU A 48 14.67 -42.92 -11.49
CA LEU A 48 13.91 -41.69 -11.72
C LEU A 48 13.87 -41.31 -13.21
N GLU A 49 14.99 -41.43 -13.91
CA GLU A 49 15.09 -41.15 -15.34
C GLU A 49 14.20 -42.10 -16.15
N SER A 50 14.24 -43.40 -15.84
CA SER A 50 13.40 -44.41 -16.47
C SER A 50 11.91 -44.12 -16.24
N MET A 51 11.55 -43.80 -15.00
CA MET A 51 10.17 -43.45 -14.63
C MET A 51 9.69 -42.20 -15.38
N ASN A 52 10.48 -41.12 -15.38
CA ASN A 52 10.11 -39.86 -16.03
C ASN A 52 10.03 -39.99 -17.57
N SER A 53 10.84 -40.85 -18.18
CA SER A 53 10.83 -41.05 -19.63
C SER A 53 9.56 -41.75 -20.12
N GLY A 54 9.06 -42.74 -19.36
CA GLY A 54 7.89 -43.54 -19.73
C GLY A 54 6.53 -43.05 -19.21
N SER A 55 6.51 -41.99 -18.41
CA SER A 55 5.32 -41.52 -17.68
C SER A 55 4.77 -40.20 -18.23
N GLU A 56 3.48 -39.93 -18.09
CA GLU A 56 2.93 -38.58 -18.30
C GLU A 56 3.23 -37.66 -17.12
N THR A 57 3.64 -38.21 -15.98
CA THR A 57 3.96 -37.51 -14.75
C THR A 57 5.47 -37.30 -14.64
N GLN A 58 5.86 -36.11 -14.16
CA GLN A 58 7.26 -35.83 -13.85
C GLN A 58 7.48 -35.86 -12.34
N VAL A 59 8.45 -36.65 -11.90
CA VAL A 59 8.90 -36.73 -10.51
C VAL A 59 10.23 -35.99 -10.35
N GLY A 60 10.34 -35.17 -9.32
CA GLY A 60 11.57 -34.53 -8.86
C GLY A 60 11.92 -34.91 -7.42
N ILE A 61 13.20 -34.82 -7.07
CA ILE A 61 13.72 -35.20 -5.75
C ILE A 61 14.56 -34.05 -5.20
N TYR A 62 14.22 -33.61 -3.99
CA TYR A 62 14.92 -32.56 -3.27
C TYR A 62 15.34 -33.10 -1.90
N ILE A 63 16.64 -33.23 -1.66
CA ILE A 63 17.19 -33.67 -0.38
C ILE A 63 18.15 -32.62 0.17
N VAL A 64 17.97 -32.27 1.44
CA VAL A 64 18.79 -31.31 2.18
C VAL A 64 19.07 -31.80 3.59
N ASP A 65 20.07 -31.20 4.21
CA ASP A 65 20.37 -31.43 5.62
C ASP A 65 19.26 -30.93 6.53
N THR A 66 18.86 -29.67 6.37
CA THR A 66 17.89 -29.03 7.25
C THR A 66 16.97 -28.05 6.53
N LEU A 67 15.83 -27.76 7.14
CA LEU A 67 14.82 -26.79 6.69
C LEU A 67 15.05 -25.37 7.23
N ASP A 68 16.10 -25.15 8.03
CA ASP A 68 16.48 -23.84 8.60
C ASP A 68 15.33 -23.11 9.32
N GLY A 69 14.42 -23.87 9.94
CA GLY A 69 13.28 -23.37 10.70
C GLY A 69 11.96 -23.28 9.92
N SER A 70 11.97 -23.49 8.61
CA SER A 70 10.76 -23.56 7.77
C SER A 70 10.04 -24.92 7.91
N SER A 71 8.76 -24.95 7.54
CA SER A 71 8.01 -26.21 7.45
C SER A 71 8.39 -26.99 6.19
N ILE A 72 8.27 -28.33 6.20
CA ILE A 72 8.61 -29.12 5.00
C ILE A 72 7.57 -28.95 3.90
N GLU A 73 6.33 -28.64 4.29
CA GLU A 73 5.23 -28.29 3.40
C GLU A 73 5.55 -27.04 2.58
N GLU A 74 5.97 -25.96 3.26
CA GLU A 74 6.35 -24.69 2.63
C GLU A 74 7.54 -24.87 1.70
N VAL A 75 8.62 -25.50 2.18
CA VAL A 75 9.83 -25.76 1.37
C VAL A 75 9.51 -26.62 0.15
N ALA A 76 8.75 -27.72 0.32
CA ALA A 76 8.40 -28.59 -0.80
C ALA A 76 7.54 -27.87 -1.84
N ASN A 77 6.54 -27.08 -1.41
CA ASN A 77 5.68 -26.35 -2.32
C ASN A 77 6.47 -25.30 -3.12
N GLU A 78 7.32 -24.52 -2.46
CA GLU A 78 8.17 -23.52 -3.12
C GLU A 78 9.16 -24.15 -4.10
N VAL A 79 9.81 -25.25 -3.71
CA VAL A 79 10.69 -26.02 -4.60
C VAL A 79 9.93 -26.50 -5.82
N ALA A 80 8.77 -27.14 -5.62
CA ALA A 80 7.97 -27.70 -6.69
C ALA A 80 7.50 -26.63 -7.70
N ARG A 81 7.10 -25.46 -7.20
CA ARG A 81 6.73 -24.29 -8.00
C ARG A 81 7.92 -23.70 -8.75
N LYS A 82 9.03 -23.43 -8.07
CA LYS A 82 10.23 -22.83 -8.69
C LYS A 82 10.80 -23.76 -9.78
N TRP A 83 10.86 -25.05 -9.49
CA TRP A 83 11.36 -26.06 -10.43
C TRP A 83 10.38 -26.40 -11.55
N LYS A 84 9.14 -25.91 -11.46
CA LYS A 84 8.06 -26.23 -12.41
C LYS A 84 7.97 -27.74 -12.63
N VAL A 85 7.90 -28.50 -11.53
CA VAL A 85 7.90 -29.98 -11.60
C VAL A 85 6.60 -30.46 -12.25
N GLY A 86 6.70 -31.02 -13.45
CA GLY A 86 5.55 -31.43 -14.26
C GLY A 86 5.92 -31.52 -15.73
N LYS A 87 5.22 -32.36 -16.51
CA LYS A 87 5.34 -32.29 -17.97
C LYS A 87 4.44 -31.19 -18.51
N GLN A 88 4.91 -30.48 -19.52
CA GLN A 88 4.21 -29.35 -20.12
C GLN A 88 2.81 -29.73 -20.64
N ASP A 89 2.67 -30.94 -21.18
CA ASP A 89 1.41 -31.40 -21.79
C ASP A 89 0.38 -31.91 -20.77
N SER A 90 0.84 -32.45 -19.64
CA SER A 90 -0.03 -33.12 -18.66
C SER A 90 -0.25 -32.32 -17.39
N ASN A 91 0.61 -31.35 -17.09
CA ASN A 91 0.71 -30.66 -15.79
C ASN A 91 0.84 -31.62 -14.58
N SER A 92 1.14 -32.90 -14.82
CA SER A 92 1.23 -33.92 -13.78
C SER A 92 2.65 -33.93 -13.21
N GLY A 93 2.78 -33.54 -11.94
CA GLY A 93 4.05 -33.35 -11.25
C GLY A 93 4.03 -33.88 -9.83
N ILE A 94 5.14 -34.46 -9.38
CA ILE A 94 5.34 -34.92 -8.00
C ILE A 94 6.74 -34.49 -7.54
N LEU A 95 6.84 -33.84 -6.38
CA LEU A 95 8.13 -33.58 -5.73
C LEU A 95 8.24 -34.43 -4.45
N ILE A 96 9.36 -35.13 -4.30
CA ILE A 96 9.73 -35.80 -3.05
C ILE A 96 10.77 -34.93 -2.34
N ALA A 97 10.41 -34.34 -1.21
CA ALA A 97 11.28 -33.51 -0.39
C ALA A 97 11.74 -34.26 0.86
N ILE A 98 13.02 -34.19 1.20
CA ILE A 98 13.63 -34.88 2.35
C ILE A 98 14.57 -33.92 3.09
N ALA A 99 14.36 -33.76 4.39
CA ALA A 99 15.25 -33.02 5.29
C ALA A 99 15.84 -33.99 6.32
N ILE A 100 17.12 -34.33 6.14
CA ILE A 100 17.75 -35.48 6.79
C ILE A 100 17.93 -35.26 8.30
N LYS A 101 18.46 -34.11 8.71
CA LYS A 101 18.70 -33.78 10.13
C LYS A 101 17.40 -33.42 10.85
N ASP A 102 16.43 -32.86 10.14
CA ASP A 102 15.08 -32.61 10.66
C ASP A 102 14.22 -33.89 10.75
N ARG A 103 14.64 -34.98 10.11
CA ARG A 103 13.92 -36.26 10.01
C ARG A 103 12.50 -36.07 9.49
N LYS A 104 12.35 -35.23 8.46
CA LYS A 104 11.07 -34.93 7.81
C LYS A 104 11.16 -35.20 6.32
N PHE A 105 10.07 -35.71 5.75
CA PHE A 105 9.96 -35.96 4.31
C PHE A 105 8.52 -35.80 3.86
N ARG A 106 8.36 -35.40 2.60
CA ARG A 106 7.07 -35.04 2.02
C ARG A 106 7.00 -35.48 0.57
N ILE A 107 5.82 -35.92 0.16
CA ILE A 107 5.42 -36.04 -1.24
C ILE A 107 4.46 -34.89 -1.50
N GLU A 108 4.84 -33.99 -2.41
CA GLU A 108 4.05 -32.85 -2.88
C GLU A 108 3.52 -33.17 -4.27
N THR A 109 2.21 -33.00 -4.50
CA THR A 109 1.56 -33.38 -5.77
C THR A 109 0.95 -32.18 -6.48
N SER A 110 1.03 -32.16 -7.81
CA SER A 110 0.23 -31.24 -8.61
C SER A 110 -1.24 -31.61 -8.58
N ASN A 111 -2.12 -30.70 -8.98
CA ASN A 111 -3.56 -30.94 -9.06
C ASN A 111 -3.89 -32.18 -9.91
N GLU A 112 -3.19 -32.37 -11.02
CA GLU A 112 -3.38 -33.47 -11.96
C GLU A 112 -2.85 -34.80 -11.39
N ALA A 113 -1.72 -34.76 -10.68
CA ALA A 113 -1.18 -35.94 -9.99
C ALA A 113 -2.09 -36.36 -8.81
N ALA A 114 -2.64 -35.40 -8.06
CA ALA A 114 -3.49 -35.64 -6.90
C ALA A 114 -4.82 -36.37 -7.21
N ILE A 115 -5.26 -36.36 -8.48
CA ILE A 115 -6.45 -37.10 -8.91
C ILE A 115 -6.28 -38.61 -8.68
N TRP A 116 -5.07 -39.14 -8.93
CA TRP A 116 -4.77 -40.58 -8.86
C TRP A 116 -3.78 -40.94 -7.75
N LEU A 117 -2.91 -40.02 -7.34
CA LEU A 117 -2.06 -40.14 -6.15
C LEU A 117 -2.61 -39.25 -5.03
N THR A 118 -3.64 -39.73 -4.35
CA THR A 118 -4.29 -38.99 -3.25
C THR A 118 -3.38 -38.83 -2.02
N ASP A 119 -3.66 -37.87 -1.15
CA ASP A 119 -2.93 -37.66 0.11
C ASP A 119 -2.84 -38.94 0.97
N SER A 120 -3.91 -39.75 1.00
CA SER A 120 -3.91 -41.04 1.71
C SER A 120 -2.93 -42.04 1.09
N MET A 121 -2.82 -42.08 -0.23
CA MET A 121 -1.86 -42.93 -0.92
C MET A 121 -0.43 -42.42 -0.69
N ALA A 122 -0.19 -41.12 -0.83
CA ALA A 122 1.09 -40.49 -0.52
C ALA A 122 1.52 -40.81 0.93
N SER A 123 0.60 -40.67 1.89
CA SER A 123 0.83 -41.02 3.29
C SER A 123 1.21 -42.49 3.47
N SER A 124 0.53 -43.41 2.76
CA SER A 124 0.88 -44.84 2.80
C SER A 124 2.29 -45.09 2.25
N LEU A 125 2.70 -44.41 1.17
CA LEU A 125 4.04 -44.55 0.60
C LEU A 125 5.14 -44.04 1.55
N LEU A 126 4.88 -42.93 2.24
CA LEU A 126 5.77 -42.39 3.27
C LEU A 126 5.87 -43.36 4.45
N ASN A 127 4.74 -43.86 4.96
CA ASN A 127 4.71 -44.83 6.05
C ASN A 127 5.48 -46.12 5.70
N ASP A 128 5.32 -46.63 4.48
CA ASP A 128 5.99 -47.85 4.00
C ASP A 128 7.51 -47.69 3.84
N SER A 129 7.98 -46.46 3.59
CA SER A 129 9.41 -46.14 3.42
C SER A 129 10.09 -45.70 4.73
N LYS A 130 9.31 -45.33 5.74
CA LYS A 130 9.77 -44.87 7.06
C LYS A 130 10.78 -45.80 7.76
N PRO A 131 10.66 -47.14 7.75
CA PRO A 131 11.66 -48.01 8.37
C PRO A 131 13.06 -47.84 7.75
N TYR A 132 13.15 -47.72 6.42
CA TYR A 132 14.41 -47.48 5.72
C TYR A 132 15.00 -46.11 6.04
N MET A 133 14.16 -45.08 6.17
CA MET A 133 14.59 -43.75 6.61
C MET A 133 15.23 -43.78 8.01
N LYS A 134 14.64 -44.54 8.94
CA LYS A 134 15.17 -44.74 10.31
C LYS A 134 16.53 -45.42 10.34
N GLU A 135 16.75 -46.35 9.43
CA GLU A 135 18.00 -47.11 9.30
C GLU A 135 19.09 -46.34 8.53
N GLY A 136 18.82 -45.12 8.06
CA GLY A 136 19.74 -44.35 7.21
C GLY A 136 19.85 -44.87 5.78
N LYS A 137 18.93 -45.75 5.36
CA LYS A 137 18.87 -46.36 4.03
C LYS A 137 18.02 -45.49 3.08
N TYR A 138 18.45 -44.25 2.85
CA TYR A 138 17.68 -43.25 2.09
C TYR A 138 17.41 -43.66 0.64
N THR A 139 18.38 -44.30 -0.01
CA THR A 139 18.21 -44.86 -1.36
C THR A 139 17.10 -45.90 -1.41
N ASP A 140 17.06 -46.83 -0.45
CA ASP A 140 16.03 -47.88 -0.39
C ASP A 140 14.64 -47.29 -0.11
N ALA A 141 14.59 -46.31 0.80
CA ALA A 141 13.37 -45.58 1.12
C ALA A 141 12.78 -44.89 -0.11
N LEU A 142 13.62 -44.22 -0.90
CA LEU A 142 13.22 -43.47 -2.08
C LEU A 142 12.81 -44.40 -3.23
N ASN A 143 13.55 -45.48 -3.46
CA ASN A 143 13.16 -46.52 -4.42
C ASN A 143 11.79 -47.12 -4.06
N LYS A 144 11.53 -47.36 -2.77
CA LYS A 144 10.22 -47.83 -2.30
C LYS A 144 9.10 -46.86 -2.65
N ILE A 145 9.32 -45.55 -2.47
CA ILE A 145 8.36 -44.51 -2.85
C ILE A 145 8.15 -44.50 -4.38
N LEU A 146 9.23 -44.46 -5.17
CA LEU A 146 9.17 -44.40 -6.63
C LEU A 146 8.41 -45.59 -7.24
N VAL A 147 8.69 -46.80 -6.76
CA VAL A 147 7.95 -48.02 -7.15
C VAL A 147 6.47 -47.90 -6.79
N GLY A 148 6.17 -47.36 -5.61
CA GLY A 148 4.80 -47.10 -5.16
C GLY A 148 4.04 -46.12 -6.06
N ILE A 149 4.69 -45.02 -6.46
CA ILE A 149 4.12 -44.04 -7.39
C ILE A 149 3.88 -44.69 -8.76
N SER A 150 4.86 -45.40 -9.32
CA SER A 150 4.70 -46.10 -10.61
C SER A 150 3.54 -47.10 -10.60
N LYS A 151 3.37 -47.84 -9.49
CA LYS A 151 2.25 -48.77 -9.30
C LYS A 151 0.89 -48.06 -9.17
N ALA A 152 0.86 -46.86 -8.59
CA ALA A 152 -0.35 -46.04 -8.52
C ALA A 152 -0.70 -45.48 -9.90
N GLU A 153 0.29 -44.98 -10.64
CA GLU A 153 0.11 -44.43 -11.98
C GLU A 153 -0.38 -45.50 -12.98
N SER A 154 0.17 -46.72 -12.91
CA SER A 154 -0.28 -47.85 -13.74
C SER A 154 -1.77 -48.18 -13.54
N ARG A 155 -2.36 -47.77 -12.39
CA ARG A 155 -3.78 -47.96 -12.06
C ARG A 155 -4.59 -46.66 -12.16
N LYS A 156 -4.02 -45.59 -12.72
CA LYS A 156 -4.64 -44.26 -12.87
C LYS A 156 -6.04 -44.34 -13.49
N ALA A 157 -6.20 -45.10 -14.58
CA ALA A 157 -7.50 -45.26 -15.25
C ALA A 157 -8.56 -45.91 -14.35
N GLU A 158 -8.22 -46.95 -13.59
CA GLU A 158 -9.13 -47.61 -12.65
C GLU A 158 -9.51 -46.69 -11.49
N ILE A 159 -8.55 -45.93 -10.95
CA ILE A 159 -8.75 -44.99 -9.86
C ILE A 159 -9.70 -43.86 -10.28
N ILE A 160 -9.49 -43.30 -11.47
CA ILE A 160 -10.36 -42.25 -12.03
C ILE A 160 -11.78 -42.77 -12.23
N ASN A 161 -11.94 -43.94 -12.87
CA ASN A 161 -13.26 -44.55 -13.11
C ASN A 161 -14.01 -44.86 -11.80
N LYS A 162 -13.30 -45.37 -10.78
CA LYS A 162 -13.90 -45.63 -9.46
C LYS A 162 -14.34 -44.34 -8.77
N LYS A 163 -13.58 -43.26 -8.89
CA LYS A 163 -13.92 -41.94 -8.33
C LYS A 163 -15.15 -41.34 -9.02
N GLU A 164 -15.29 -41.53 -10.34
CA GLU A 164 -16.48 -41.10 -11.07
C GLU A 164 -17.73 -41.91 -10.70
N ASN A 165 -17.60 -43.23 -10.58
CA ASN A 165 -18.71 -44.11 -10.20
C ASN A 165 -19.17 -43.95 -8.74
N ASN A 166 -18.28 -43.52 -7.84
CA ASN A 166 -18.59 -43.28 -6.42
C ASN A 166 -19.06 -41.84 -6.12
N ARG A 167 -19.14 -40.94 -7.11
CA ARG A 167 -19.74 -39.61 -6.91
C ARG A 167 -21.25 -39.78 -6.71
N LEU A 168 -21.73 -39.52 -5.49
CA LEU A 168 -23.16 -39.39 -5.19
C LEU A 168 -23.82 -38.39 -6.17
N PRO A 169 -25.08 -38.59 -6.57
CA PRO A 169 -25.77 -37.66 -7.45
C PRO A 169 -25.75 -36.25 -6.84
N LYS A 170 -25.47 -35.23 -7.67
CA LYS A 170 -25.35 -33.80 -7.27
C LYS A 170 -26.51 -33.27 -6.41
N SER A 171 -27.64 -33.97 -6.37
CA SER A 171 -28.79 -33.69 -5.50
C SER A 171 -28.51 -33.91 -4.00
N TYR A 172 -27.66 -34.87 -3.64
CA TYR A 172 -27.35 -35.22 -2.23
C TYR A 172 -26.21 -34.37 -1.64
N GLU A 173 -25.29 -33.87 -2.48
CA GLU A 173 -24.19 -33.01 -2.04
C GLU A 173 -24.69 -31.64 -1.50
N LYS A 174 -25.86 -31.21 -1.97
CA LYS A 174 -26.52 -29.96 -1.55
C LYS A 174 -27.16 -30.06 -0.15
N SER A 175 -27.49 -31.26 0.34
CA SER A 175 -28.15 -31.44 1.65
C SER A 175 -27.16 -31.66 2.80
N LEU A 176 -26.04 -32.35 2.58
CA LEU A 176 -25.01 -32.57 3.61
C LEU A 176 -24.21 -31.31 3.97
N LYS A 177 -24.09 -30.34 3.05
CA LYS A 177 -23.41 -29.07 3.33
C LYS A 177 -24.21 -28.11 4.23
N ASN A 178 -25.47 -28.42 4.56
CA ASN A 178 -26.38 -27.51 5.28
C ASN A 178 -26.46 -27.73 6.80
N ASN A 179 -25.87 -28.79 7.37
CA ASN A 179 -25.94 -29.07 8.81
C ASN A 179 -24.66 -28.76 9.61
N GLU A 180 -23.66 -28.12 9.01
CA GLU A 180 -22.55 -27.44 9.71
C GLU A 180 -22.65 -25.91 9.55
N GLY A 181 -23.88 -25.40 9.67
CA GLY A 181 -24.24 -24.03 9.33
C GLY A 181 -23.66 -22.93 10.25
N PHE A 182 -22.72 -23.23 11.15
CA PHE A 182 -22.08 -22.21 12.00
C PHE A 182 -20.59 -22.00 11.69
N SER A 183 -19.87 -22.99 11.13
CA SER A 183 -18.44 -22.87 10.82
C SER A 183 -18.17 -22.20 9.47
N LYS A 184 -19.01 -22.44 8.45
CA LYS A 184 -18.83 -21.83 7.11
C LYS A 184 -18.98 -20.31 7.08
N TYR A 185 -19.70 -19.70 8.03
CA TYR A 185 -19.81 -18.24 8.07
C TYR A 185 -18.48 -17.56 8.44
N PHE A 186 -17.55 -18.27 9.09
CA PHE A 186 -16.20 -17.76 9.37
C PHE A 186 -15.26 -17.86 8.16
N ASP A 187 -15.49 -18.77 7.22
CA ASP A 187 -14.67 -18.91 6.01
C ASP A 187 -15.06 -17.90 4.89
N TYR A 188 -16.27 -17.33 4.93
CA TYR A 188 -16.80 -16.45 3.87
C TYR A 188 -16.79 -14.95 4.17
N ILE A 189 -16.53 -14.53 5.42
CA ILE A 189 -16.00 -13.18 5.62
C ILE A 189 -14.49 -13.36 5.64
N PRO A 190 -13.78 -13.21 4.51
CA PRO A 190 -12.35 -13.33 4.53
C PRO A 190 -11.89 -12.33 5.60
N PHE A 191 -11.12 -12.79 6.59
CA PHE A 191 -10.53 -11.96 7.63
C PHE A 191 -10.15 -10.54 7.19
N PRO A 192 -9.63 -10.29 5.96
CA PRO A 192 -9.47 -8.94 5.43
C PRO A 192 -10.75 -8.08 5.41
N ILE A 193 -11.93 -8.57 5.02
CA ILE A 193 -13.17 -7.76 5.02
C ILE A 193 -13.57 -7.37 6.44
N LEU A 194 -13.53 -8.28 7.41
CA LEU A 194 -13.81 -7.95 8.80
C LEU A 194 -12.77 -6.97 9.35
N PHE A 195 -11.51 -7.15 8.97
CA PHE A 195 -10.42 -6.24 9.30
C PHE A 195 -10.64 -4.85 8.69
N TYR A 196 -11.06 -4.76 7.43
CA TYR A 196 -11.40 -3.49 6.77
C TYR A 196 -12.59 -2.83 7.45
N LEU A 197 -13.65 -3.57 7.76
CA LEU A 197 -14.81 -3.04 8.49
C LEU A 197 -14.41 -2.51 9.87
N LEU A 198 -13.60 -3.26 10.62
CA LEU A 198 -13.08 -2.83 11.91
C LEU A 198 -12.15 -1.61 11.77
N PHE A 199 -11.31 -1.58 10.75
CA PHE A 199 -10.41 -0.47 10.45
C PHE A 199 -11.18 0.80 10.12
N PHE A 200 -12.20 0.73 9.26
CA PHE A 200 -13.08 1.86 8.96
C PHE A 200 -13.93 2.29 10.16
N LEU A 201 -14.36 1.34 11.00
CA LEU A 201 -15.02 1.65 12.27
C LEU A 201 -14.08 2.39 13.22
N LEU A 202 -12.82 1.98 13.36
CA LEU A 202 -11.83 2.68 14.18
C LEU A 202 -11.47 4.06 13.60
N LEU A 203 -11.38 4.21 12.28
CA LEU A 203 -11.18 5.51 11.63
C LEU A 203 -12.36 6.45 11.90
N SER A 204 -13.59 5.97 11.76
CA SER A 204 -14.79 6.77 12.05
C SER A 204 -14.91 7.12 13.54
N LEU A 205 -14.51 6.22 14.43
CA LEU A 205 -14.43 6.50 15.87
C LEU A 205 -13.38 7.58 16.16
N ALA A 206 -12.21 7.53 15.51
CA ALA A 206 -11.17 8.54 15.67
C ALA A 206 -11.62 9.93 15.18
N THR A 207 -12.31 10.02 14.04
CA THR A 207 -12.87 11.28 13.55
C THR A 207 -13.99 11.79 14.47
N TRP A 208 -14.79 10.89 15.04
CA TRP A 208 -15.81 11.25 16.01
C TRP A 208 -15.20 11.78 17.31
N ILE A 209 -14.15 11.15 17.86
CA ILE A 209 -13.42 11.65 19.02
C ILE A 209 -12.84 13.05 18.73
N LYS A 210 -12.27 13.26 17.54
CA LYS A 210 -11.80 14.59 17.11
C LYS A 210 -12.97 15.59 17.06
N TYR A 211 -14.12 15.21 16.53
CA TYR A 211 -15.32 16.04 16.51
C TYR A 211 -15.78 16.42 17.92
N LEU A 212 -15.87 15.47 18.85
CA LEU A 212 -16.23 15.74 20.25
C LEU A 212 -15.27 16.73 20.93
N LYS A 213 -13.96 16.59 20.67
CA LYS A 213 -12.96 17.56 21.13
C LYS A 213 -13.22 18.96 20.56
N ARG A 214 -13.49 19.07 19.25
CA ARG A 214 -13.82 20.36 18.59
C ARG A 214 -15.09 20.97 19.16
N CYS A 215 -16.13 20.20 19.43
CA CYS A 215 -17.35 20.69 20.10
C CYS A 215 -17.02 21.30 21.46
N ARG A 216 -16.21 20.62 22.27
CA ARG A 216 -15.78 21.13 23.59
C ARG A 216 -14.93 22.39 23.47
N PHE A 217 -13.96 22.41 22.54
CA PHE A 217 -13.07 23.56 22.32
C PHE A 217 -13.76 24.77 21.72
N SER A 218 -14.89 24.58 21.05
CA SER A 218 -15.72 25.64 20.46
C SER A 218 -16.66 26.30 21.46
N LYS A 219 -16.79 25.78 22.69
CA LYS A 219 -17.60 26.43 23.74
C LYS A 219 -16.97 27.75 24.16
N TYR A 220 -17.78 28.80 24.29
CA TYR A 220 -17.33 30.14 24.65
C TYR A 220 -16.55 30.18 25.97
N GLU A 221 -17.02 29.44 26.97
CA GLU A 221 -16.45 29.39 28.33
C GLU A 221 -15.16 28.57 28.42
N TYR A 222 -14.82 27.77 27.41
CA TYR A 222 -13.61 26.96 27.44
C TYR A 222 -12.37 27.87 27.46
N GLN A 223 -11.46 27.68 28.43
CA GLN A 223 -10.23 28.49 28.56
C GLN A 223 -8.93 27.67 28.40
N GLY A 224 -9.03 26.41 27.99
CA GLY A 224 -7.86 25.55 27.83
C GLY A 224 -7.12 25.75 26.50
N LYS A 225 -5.95 25.11 26.39
CA LYS A 225 -5.16 25.08 25.15
C LYS A 225 -5.99 24.49 24.00
N GLY A 226 -5.95 25.15 22.85
CA GLY A 226 -6.67 24.71 21.64
C GLY A 226 -8.12 25.20 21.56
N LYS A 227 -8.49 26.25 22.29
CA LYS A 227 -9.78 26.94 22.12
C LYS A 227 -10.01 27.32 20.65
N LEU A 228 -11.21 27.04 20.15
CA LEU A 228 -11.62 27.36 18.79
C LEU A 228 -12.57 28.55 18.80
N TYR A 229 -12.33 29.50 17.91
CA TYR A 229 -13.13 30.71 17.76
C TYR A 229 -13.98 30.66 16.47
N PRO A 230 -15.08 31.43 16.37
CA PRO A 230 -16.02 31.34 15.24
C PRO A 230 -15.44 31.55 13.84
N ASP A 231 -14.26 32.14 13.72
CA ASP A 231 -13.55 32.37 12.47
C ASP A 231 -12.52 31.28 12.12
N PHE A 232 -12.39 30.23 12.94
CA PHE A 232 -11.48 29.12 12.69
C PHE A 232 -12.18 28.05 11.84
N PRO A 233 -11.49 27.44 10.85
CA PRO A 233 -12.09 26.41 9.98
C PRO A 233 -12.67 25.20 10.72
N ASP A 234 -12.06 24.83 11.85
CA ASP A 234 -12.46 23.67 12.67
C ASP A 234 -13.53 23.99 13.73
N PHE A 235 -14.00 25.24 13.78
CA PHE A 235 -15.00 25.64 14.76
C PHE A 235 -16.32 24.92 14.56
N VAL A 236 -16.91 24.43 15.65
CA VAL A 236 -18.23 23.78 15.65
C VAL A 236 -19.26 24.77 16.22
N PRO A 237 -20.24 25.23 15.40
CA PRO A 237 -21.30 26.12 15.85
C PRO A 237 -22.06 25.56 17.05
N ASN A 238 -22.31 26.41 18.03
CA ASN A 238 -23.04 26.06 19.25
C ASN A 238 -23.73 27.31 19.83
N ASP A 239 -24.67 27.08 20.75
CA ASP A 239 -25.50 28.08 21.42
C ASP A 239 -24.73 29.00 22.39
N THR A 240 -23.59 28.55 22.93
CA THR A 240 -22.79 29.37 23.86
C THR A 240 -22.18 30.61 23.20
N TRP A 241 -22.08 30.65 21.87
CA TRP A 241 -21.71 31.84 21.11
C TRP A 241 -22.95 32.60 20.62
N THR A 242 -23.48 33.46 21.48
CA THR A 242 -24.56 34.39 21.11
C THR A 242 -24.08 35.41 20.07
N GLU A 243 -25.01 36.04 19.35
CA GLU A 243 -24.67 37.07 18.35
C GLU A 243 -23.93 38.26 18.97
N GLU A 244 -24.30 38.64 20.20
CA GLU A 244 -23.57 39.65 21.00
C GLU A 244 -22.12 39.23 21.23
N ARG A 245 -21.88 38.01 21.75
CA ARG A 245 -20.52 37.48 21.98
C ARG A 245 -19.69 37.40 20.70
N LYS A 246 -20.30 37.02 19.58
CA LYS A 246 -19.63 37.02 18.26
C LYS A 246 -19.29 38.45 17.80
N SER A 247 -20.19 39.40 18.01
CA SER A 247 -19.98 40.81 17.71
C SER A 247 -18.83 41.38 18.54
N ASP A 248 -18.82 41.11 19.85
CA ASP A 248 -17.77 41.53 20.78
C ASP A 248 -16.42 40.93 20.41
N TYR A 249 -16.37 39.64 20.07
CA TYR A 249 -15.16 39.00 19.60
C TYR A 249 -14.60 39.67 18.33
N LYS A 250 -15.46 39.93 17.33
CA LYS A 250 -15.07 40.66 16.11
C LYS A 250 -14.59 42.07 16.41
N LYS A 251 -15.26 42.78 17.33
CA LYS A 251 -14.88 44.11 17.79
C LYS A 251 -13.52 44.09 18.48
N ASN A 252 -13.28 43.15 19.40
CA ASN A 252 -12.01 43.04 20.12
C ASN A 252 -10.84 42.70 19.19
N LYS A 253 -11.03 41.80 18.20
CA LYS A 253 -10.00 41.54 17.18
C LYS A 253 -9.65 42.78 16.37
N ARG A 254 -10.64 43.59 16.00
CA ARG A 254 -10.39 44.88 15.33
C ARG A 254 -9.66 45.84 16.24
N LEU A 255 -10.06 45.93 17.51
CA LEU A 255 -9.44 46.80 18.50
C LEU A 255 -7.94 46.49 18.66
N ILE A 256 -7.59 45.21 18.84
CA ILE A 256 -6.19 44.75 18.93
C ILE A 256 -5.42 45.16 17.67
N ARG A 257 -5.98 44.93 16.48
CA ARG A 257 -5.35 45.32 15.20
C ARG A 257 -5.24 46.85 15.03
N SER A 258 -6.06 47.62 15.72
CA SER A 258 -6.04 49.08 15.74
C SER A 258 -5.08 49.65 16.78
N GLN A 259 -4.42 48.85 17.61
CA GLN A 259 -3.44 49.35 18.57
C GLN A 259 -2.16 49.81 17.84
N TYR A 260 -1.56 50.88 18.34
CA TYR A 260 -0.34 51.46 17.76
C TYR A 260 0.83 50.47 17.76
N GLN A 261 0.98 49.67 18.81
CA GLN A 261 2.08 48.70 18.95
C GLN A 261 1.84 47.36 18.22
N TYR A 262 0.71 47.19 17.55
CA TYR A 262 0.42 45.95 16.82
C TYR A 262 1.34 45.81 15.59
N GLU A 263 1.99 44.66 15.41
CA GLU A 263 2.97 44.42 14.34
C GLU A 263 2.47 43.46 13.24
N GLY A 264 1.24 42.94 13.34
CA GLY A 264 0.70 42.03 12.32
C GLY A 264 0.45 42.70 10.97
N PHE A 265 0.60 41.95 9.88
CA PHE A 265 0.42 42.41 8.49
C PHE A 265 -0.97 43.03 8.20
N ASN A 266 -1.95 42.70 9.03
CA ASN A 266 -3.33 43.17 8.93
C ASN A 266 -3.64 44.32 9.92
N LYS A 267 -2.62 45.03 10.40
CA LYS A 267 -2.79 46.24 11.22
C LYS A 267 -3.79 47.22 10.60
N LEU A 268 -4.58 47.86 11.44
CA LEU A 268 -5.51 48.91 11.06
C LEU A 268 -4.95 50.24 11.52
N TYR A 269 -4.74 51.15 10.57
CA TYR A 269 -4.31 52.52 10.80
C TYR A 269 -5.51 53.46 10.92
N PRO A 270 -5.33 54.71 11.40
CA PRO A 270 -6.43 55.66 11.59
C PRO A 270 -7.35 55.89 10.36
N ASP A 271 -6.80 55.79 9.15
CA ASP A 271 -7.53 55.91 7.88
C ASP A 271 -8.10 54.58 7.35
N SER A 272 -7.81 53.46 8.01
CA SER A 272 -8.21 52.14 7.56
C SER A 272 -9.70 51.89 7.84
N LYS A 273 -10.40 51.27 6.88
CA LYS A 273 -11.81 50.88 7.06
C LYS A 273 -11.96 49.93 8.25
N GLY A 274 -12.77 50.34 9.24
CA GLY A 274 -13.04 49.55 10.44
C GLY A 274 -11.99 49.70 11.55
N PHE A 275 -11.11 50.71 11.46
CA PHE A 275 -10.29 51.16 12.57
C PHE A 275 -11.16 51.53 13.78
N LEU A 276 -10.71 51.14 14.97
CA LEU A 276 -11.34 51.51 16.24
C LEU A 276 -10.39 52.44 17.00
N PRO A 277 -10.76 53.73 17.19
CA PRO A 277 -10.00 54.66 18.01
C PRO A 277 -9.76 54.11 19.42
N ASN A 278 -8.53 54.30 19.90
CA ASN A 278 -8.09 53.83 21.21
C ASN A 278 -6.95 54.72 21.73
N ASP A 279 -6.66 54.60 23.01
CA ASP A 279 -5.69 55.40 23.77
C ASP A 279 -4.22 55.19 23.35
N THR A 280 -3.89 54.07 22.72
CA THR A 280 -2.50 53.82 22.25
C THR A 280 -2.10 54.72 21.08
N TRP A 281 -3.07 55.31 20.37
CA TRP A 281 -2.85 56.34 19.37
C TRP A 281 -3.04 57.72 20.01
N THR A 282 -1.96 58.29 20.52
CA THR A 282 -1.98 59.67 21.02
C THR A 282 -2.13 60.66 19.87
N THR A 283 -2.60 61.88 20.16
CA THR A 283 -2.75 62.96 19.17
C THR A 283 -1.47 63.17 18.36
N LEU A 284 -0.31 63.22 19.03
CA LEU A 284 1.00 63.37 18.38
C LEU A 284 1.32 62.22 17.40
N LEU A 285 0.96 60.98 17.75
CA LEU A 285 1.19 59.82 16.89
C LEU A 285 0.26 59.81 15.67
N ILE A 286 -0.98 60.27 15.83
CA ILE A 286 -1.93 60.41 14.74
C ILE A 286 -1.47 61.51 13.76
N GLU A 287 -1.03 62.66 14.29
CA GLU A 287 -0.48 63.75 13.47
C GLU A 287 0.76 63.31 12.70
N ALA A 288 1.70 62.63 13.36
CA ALA A 288 2.89 62.07 12.71
C ALA A 288 2.52 61.05 11.61
N TYR A 289 1.50 60.22 11.84
CA TYR A 289 1.00 59.28 10.84
C TYR A 289 0.47 59.99 9.59
N TYR A 290 -0.41 60.98 9.75
CA TYR A 290 -0.98 61.69 8.61
C TYR A 290 0.06 62.51 7.85
N ALA A 291 1.03 63.12 8.55
CA ALA A 291 2.16 63.79 7.92
C ALA A 291 2.98 62.82 7.05
N GLU A 292 3.21 61.59 7.52
CA GLU A 292 3.91 60.57 6.76
C GLU A 292 3.09 60.06 5.56
N VAL A 293 1.77 59.88 5.72
CA VAL A 293 0.86 59.52 4.62
C VAL A 293 0.88 60.59 3.53
N GLU A 294 0.80 61.86 3.92
CA GLU A 294 0.87 63.00 3.00
C GLU A 294 2.22 63.07 2.29
N ARG A 295 3.32 62.93 3.04
CA ARG A 295 4.68 62.88 2.47
C ARG A 295 4.83 61.78 1.41
N LYS A 296 4.33 60.57 1.70
CA LYS A 296 4.32 59.45 0.74
C LYS A 296 3.40 59.69 -0.45
N HIS A 297 2.28 60.38 -0.24
CA HIS A 297 1.38 60.75 -1.34
C HIS A 297 2.04 61.76 -2.28
N LEU A 298 2.69 62.78 -1.74
CA LEU A 298 3.44 63.78 -2.51
C LEU A 298 4.64 63.17 -3.25
N ASP A 299 5.38 62.24 -2.63
CA ASP A 299 6.44 61.51 -3.32
C ASP A 299 5.91 60.73 -4.53
N ARG A 300 4.83 59.96 -4.35
CA ARG A 300 4.17 59.22 -5.45
C ARG A 300 3.64 60.17 -6.52
N LEU A 301 3.03 61.29 -6.14
CA LEU A 301 2.56 62.32 -7.07
C LEU A 301 3.69 62.92 -7.88
N ASN A 302 4.83 63.21 -7.26
CA ASN A 302 6.02 63.71 -7.93
C ASN A 302 6.59 62.68 -8.92
N ARG A 303 6.73 61.42 -8.48
CA ARG A 303 7.18 60.31 -9.33
C ARG A 303 6.22 59.95 -10.46
N SER A 304 4.94 60.32 -10.32
CA SER A 304 3.89 60.16 -11.33
C SER A 304 3.86 61.33 -12.33
N GLN A 305 4.66 62.38 -12.18
CA GLN A 305 4.73 63.45 -13.17
C GLN A 305 5.34 62.92 -14.47
N TYR A 306 4.75 63.29 -15.62
CA TYR A 306 5.23 62.89 -16.93
C TYR A 306 6.69 63.30 -17.16
N SER A 307 7.10 64.46 -16.66
CA SER A 307 8.46 65.02 -16.76
C SER A 307 9.47 64.39 -15.78
N TYR A 308 9.04 63.60 -14.81
CA TYR A 308 9.94 63.00 -13.82
C TYR A 308 10.86 61.97 -14.48
N ASN A 309 12.18 62.11 -14.34
CA ASN A 309 13.17 61.23 -14.97
C ASN A 309 14.08 60.49 -13.95
N GLY A 310 13.68 60.48 -12.67
CA GLY A 310 14.42 59.80 -11.60
C GLY A 310 14.10 58.31 -11.48
N LYS A 311 14.82 57.62 -10.58
CA LYS A 311 14.55 56.22 -10.25
C LYS A 311 13.15 56.07 -9.63
N GLY A 312 12.43 55.03 -10.04
CA GLY A 312 11.10 54.73 -9.51
C GLY A 312 9.96 55.55 -10.13
N LYS A 313 10.14 56.13 -11.33
CA LYS A 313 9.05 56.76 -12.09
C LYS A 313 7.81 55.85 -12.10
N LEU A 314 6.66 56.45 -11.85
CA LEU A 314 5.37 55.77 -11.86
C LEU A 314 4.62 56.12 -13.14
N TYR A 315 4.05 55.10 -13.77
CA TYR A 315 3.31 55.18 -15.01
C TYR A 315 1.82 54.90 -14.81
N PRO A 316 0.93 55.31 -15.73
CA PRO A 316 -0.52 55.15 -15.57
C PRO A 316 -1.04 53.73 -15.28
N ASN A 317 -0.27 52.69 -15.61
CA ASN A 317 -0.59 51.28 -15.33
C ASN A 317 -0.04 50.77 -13.99
N ASP A 318 0.79 51.54 -13.29
CA ASP A 318 1.34 51.15 -12.00
C ASP A 318 0.30 51.31 -10.88
N LYS A 319 0.29 50.36 -9.93
CA LYS A 319 -0.65 50.34 -8.80
C LYS A 319 -0.60 51.62 -7.95
N ASP A 320 0.58 52.21 -7.78
CA ASP A 320 0.82 53.37 -6.93
C ASP A 320 0.77 54.71 -7.69
N PHE A 321 0.44 54.70 -8.97
CA PHE A 321 0.36 55.91 -9.79
C PHE A 321 -0.72 56.87 -9.30
N VAL A 322 -0.35 58.14 -9.18
CA VAL A 322 -1.27 59.22 -8.79
C VAL A 322 -1.62 60.03 -10.04
N ARG A 323 -2.89 59.99 -10.44
CA ARG A 323 -3.40 60.78 -11.58
C ARG A 323 -3.16 62.27 -11.34
N ASN A 324 -2.63 62.93 -12.37
CA ASN A 324 -2.27 64.34 -12.32
C ASN A 324 -2.30 64.96 -13.73
N ALA A 325 -2.28 66.29 -13.82
CA ALA A 325 -2.47 67.02 -15.06
C ALA A 325 -1.33 66.89 -16.08
N SER A 326 -0.13 66.44 -15.67
CA SER A 326 1.02 66.33 -16.59
C SER A 326 0.85 65.20 -17.62
N TRP A 327 0.00 64.22 -17.33
CA TRP A 327 -0.40 63.17 -18.26
C TRP A 327 -1.65 63.60 -19.02
N THR A 328 -1.48 64.27 -20.15
CA THR A 328 -2.61 64.62 -21.02
C THR A 328 -3.22 63.37 -21.66
N SER A 329 -4.45 63.48 -22.17
CA SER A 329 -5.12 62.37 -22.86
C SER A 329 -4.29 61.83 -24.03
N GLU A 330 -3.59 62.71 -24.76
CA GLU A 330 -2.75 62.32 -25.90
C GLU A 330 -1.47 61.60 -25.46
N LEU A 331 -0.81 62.09 -24.40
CA LEU A 331 0.37 61.45 -23.82
C LEU A 331 0.03 60.08 -23.21
N THR A 332 -1.15 59.96 -22.61
CA THR A 332 -1.63 58.69 -22.05
C THR A 332 -1.96 57.70 -23.16
N LYS A 333 -2.61 58.15 -24.24
CA LYS A 333 -2.97 57.32 -25.40
C LYS A 333 -1.73 56.79 -26.13
N SER A 334 -0.74 57.65 -26.37
CA SER A 334 0.53 57.25 -26.98
C SER A 334 1.31 56.26 -26.11
N TYR A 335 1.33 56.46 -24.78
CA TYR A 335 1.91 55.49 -23.84
C TYR A 335 1.27 54.09 -23.98
N TYR A 336 -0.06 53.99 -23.92
CA TYR A 336 -0.73 52.70 -24.06
C TYR A 336 -0.57 52.08 -25.45
N ALA A 337 -0.46 52.88 -26.52
CA ALA A 337 -0.15 52.39 -27.85
C ALA A 337 1.25 51.75 -27.91
N SER A 338 2.25 52.37 -27.27
CA SER A 338 3.62 51.83 -27.20
C SER A 338 3.72 50.50 -26.45
N GLN A 339 2.93 50.31 -25.39
CA GLN A 339 2.93 49.06 -24.61
C GLN A 339 2.30 47.88 -25.36
N ARG A 340 1.35 48.12 -26.25
CA ARG A 340 0.73 47.05 -27.07
C ARG A 340 1.69 46.46 -28.09
N VAL A 341 2.53 47.30 -28.71
CA VAL A 341 3.53 46.87 -29.71
C VAL A 341 4.61 45.98 -29.08
N GLN A 342 4.93 46.17 -27.80
CA GLN A 342 5.89 45.34 -27.06
C GLN A 342 5.35 43.93 -26.73
N SER A 343 4.03 43.75 -26.69
CA SER A 343 3.39 42.49 -26.26
C SER A 343 3.13 41.46 -27.38
N SER A 344 3.25 41.86 -28.65
CA SER A 344 2.88 41.02 -29.81
C SER A 344 4.02 40.18 -30.41
N SER A 345 5.22 40.18 -29.84
CA SER A 345 6.39 39.46 -30.40
C SER A 345 6.61 38.04 -29.85
N TYR A 346 5.74 37.52 -28.97
CA TYR A 346 5.94 36.22 -28.32
C TYR A 346 4.68 35.32 -28.37
N GLY A 347 4.72 34.27 -29.21
CA GLY A 347 3.80 33.11 -29.21
C GLY A 347 3.03 32.94 -30.53
N ARG A 348 2.84 31.74 -31.11
CA ARG A 348 3.10 30.34 -30.73
C ARG A 348 2.86 29.49 -32.00
N SER A 349 3.63 28.43 -32.23
CA SER A 349 3.37 27.40 -33.24
C SER A 349 3.36 26.03 -32.56
N ASP A 350 2.21 25.36 -32.53
CA ASP A 350 2.11 23.98 -32.06
C ASP A 350 1.73 23.09 -33.26
N LEU A 351 2.67 22.19 -33.61
CA LEU A 351 2.58 21.17 -34.65
C LEU A 351 1.93 19.88 -34.10
N TYR A 352 1.22 19.19 -34.98
CA TYR A 352 0.78 17.80 -34.85
C TYR A 352 1.98 16.85 -34.66
N ASP A 353 1.81 15.72 -33.95
CA ASP A 353 2.03 14.43 -34.61
C ASP A 353 1.34 13.23 -33.92
N SER A 354 1.01 12.31 -34.81
CA SER A 354 0.47 10.97 -34.72
C SER A 354 1.49 9.90 -34.27
N GLY A 355 1.00 8.71 -33.95
CA GLY A 355 1.89 7.56 -33.73
C GLY A 355 1.14 6.30 -33.28
N SER A 356 0.66 5.53 -34.25
CA SER A 356 0.33 4.13 -34.09
C SER A 356 1.54 3.27 -34.49
N SER A 357 1.87 2.24 -33.71
CA SER A 357 2.47 1.00 -34.25
C SER A 357 2.46 -0.12 -33.22
N SER A 358 1.95 -1.26 -33.67
CA SER A 358 1.89 -2.59 -33.10
C SER A 358 3.19 -3.40 -33.22
N SER A 359 3.34 -4.42 -32.36
CA SER A 359 4.01 -5.75 -32.51
C SER A 359 4.77 -6.12 -31.23
N SER A 360 5.06 -7.36 -30.81
CA SER A 360 4.58 -8.73 -31.05
C SER A 360 5.23 -9.60 -29.97
N TRP A 361 4.43 -10.42 -29.27
CA TRP A 361 4.68 -11.80 -28.83
C TRP A 361 6.05 -12.21 -28.24
N SER A 362 6.05 -12.59 -26.96
CA SER A 362 6.82 -13.73 -26.43
C SER A 362 6.00 -14.35 -25.30
N SER A 363 5.50 -15.55 -25.57
CA SER A 363 4.60 -16.34 -24.73
C SER A 363 5.41 -17.34 -23.91
N ASP A 364 5.57 -17.06 -22.62
CA ASP A 364 6.02 -18.01 -21.60
C ASP A 364 4.85 -18.31 -20.66
N ASP A 365 3.77 -18.89 -21.19
CA ASP A 365 2.60 -19.30 -20.41
C ASP A 365 2.91 -20.61 -19.66
N TRP A 366 3.65 -20.50 -18.56
CA TRP A 366 3.61 -21.48 -17.47
C TRP A 366 3.70 -20.74 -16.13
N GLY A 367 2.53 -20.38 -15.60
CA GLY A 367 2.34 -19.55 -14.39
C GLY A 367 2.61 -20.23 -13.06
N GLY A 368 3.25 -21.40 -13.02
CA GLY A 368 3.66 -22.08 -11.76
C GLY A 368 2.51 -22.39 -10.79
N GLY A 369 1.26 -22.38 -11.26
CA GLY A 369 0.05 -22.45 -10.44
C GLY A 369 -0.47 -23.87 -10.12
N GLY A 370 0.29 -24.93 -10.40
CA GLY A 370 -0.21 -26.31 -10.39
C GLY A 370 -0.03 -27.10 -9.09
N PHE A 371 0.79 -26.62 -8.14
CA PHE A 371 1.06 -27.31 -6.87
C PHE A 371 0.15 -26.82 -5.75
N ASP A 372 -1.15 -27.08 -5.92
CA ASP A 372 -2.17 -27.00 -4.85
C ASP A 372 -2.89 -28.35 -4.67
N GLY A 373 -2.35 -29.42 -5.30
CA GLY A 373 -2.94 -30.75 -5.32
C GLY A 373 -2.86 -31.49 -3.98
N GLY A 374 -2.06 -30.96 -3.05
CA GLY A 374 -1.87 -31.50 -1.72
C GLY A 374 -0.61 -32.36 -1.65
N GLY A 375 -0.76 -33.55 -1.08
CA GLY A 375 0.35 -34.42 -0.72
C GLY A 375 0.31 -34.84 0.75
N SER A 376 1.39 -35.45 1.21
CA SER A 376 1.49 -35.90 2.60
C SER A 376 2.90 -35.67 3.13
N SER A 377 3.00 -35.40 4.42
CA SER A 377 4.26 -35.25 5.14
C SER A 377 4.35 -36.35 6.20
N ASP A 378 5.56 -36.81 6.47
CA ASP A 378 5.84 -37.69 7.61
C ASP A 378 7.23 -37.37 8.21
N SER A 379 7.52 -37.95 9.37
CA SER A 379 8.78 -37.83 10.10
C SER A 379 9.27 -39.18 10.61
N TRP A 380 10.59 -39.38 10.83
CA TRP A 380 11.14 -40.70 11.19
C TRP A 380 12.11 -40.79 12.36
#